data_AF-A0A354NT55-F1
#
_entry.id   AF-A0A354NT55-F1
#
_cell.length_a   1.000
_cell.length_b   1.000
_cell.length_c   1.000
_cell.angle_alpha   90.00
_cell.angle_beta   90.00
_cell.angle_gamma   90.00
#
_symmetry.space_group_name_H-M   'P 1'
#
loop_
_entity.id
_entity.type
_entity.pdbx_description
1 polymer ?
#
loop_
_entity_poly.entity_id
_entity_poly.type
_entity_poly.pdbx_seq_one_letter_code
_entity_poly.pdbx_strand_id
1 'polypeptide(L)'
;FPDRFRSMAPVDEWRIHDDTDAVIRELEESITKHGLHAIKFNANGYKISADPWDDGIYRPFWEAATSLNVPIFISLSMGPESKSWE
;
A
#
# COMPACT_ATOMS: atom_id res chain seq x y z
N PHE A 1 -14.85 -0.97 -20.54
CA PHE A 1 -15.82 0.08 -20.15
C PHE A 1 -15.08 1.23 -19.44
N PRO A 2 -14.26 2.01 -20.17
CA PRO A 2 -13.41 3.04 -19.58
C PRO A 2 -14.20 4.14 -18.84
N ASP A 3 -15.44 4.40 -19.27
CA ASP A 3 -16.30 5.41 -18.66
C ASP A 3 -17.07 4.91 -17.42
N ARG A 4 -16.94 3.62 -17.08
CA ARG A 4 -17.68 2.98 -15.98
C ARG A 4 -16.79 2.37 -14.92
N PHE A 5 -15.57 1.97 -15.27
CA PHE A 5 -14.64 1.34 -14.34
C PHE A 5 -13.35 2.12 -14.25
N ARG A 6 -12.95 2.40 -13.01
CA ARG A 6 -11.64 2.96 -12.66
C ARG A 6 -10.88 1.88 -11.90
N SER A 7 -9.61 1.70 -12.25
CA SER A 7 -8.71 0.71 -11.65
C SER A 7 -7.87 1.32 -10.53
N MET A 8 -7.48 0.49 -9.57
CA MET A 8 -6.55 0.85 -8.50
C MET A 8 -5.27 0.03 -8.62
N ALA A 9 -4.13 0.65 -8.34
CA ALA A 9 -2.84 -0.02 -8.28
C ALA A 9 -2.74 -0.82 -6.98
N PRO A 10 -2.65 -2.16 -7.03
CA PRO A 10 -2.36 -2.93 -5.83
C PRO A 10 -0.93 -2.67 -5.38
N VAL A 11 -0.73 -2.57 -4.07
CA VAL A 11 0.59 -2.53 -3.46
C VAL A 11 0.87 -3.89 -2.86
N ASP A 12 2.03 -4.44 -3.16
CA ASP A 12 2.53 -5.64 -2.48
C ASP A 12 3.14 -5.25 -1.12
N GLU A 13 2.29 -4.91 -0.14
CA GLU A 13 2.77 -4.29 1.10
C GLU A 13 3.80 -5.13 1.87
N TRP A 14 3.77 -6.45 1.71
CA TRP A 14 4.70 -7.38 2.35
C TRP A 14 6.14 -7.24 1.85
N ARG A 15 6.35 -6.67 0.65
CA ARG A 15 7.68 -6.44 0.08
C ARG A 15 8.33 -5.16 0.56
N ILE A 16 7.58 -4.24 1.18
CA ILE A 16 8.09 -2.91 1.55
C ILE A 16 9.24 -2.99 2.56
N HIS A 17 9.30 -4.03 3.40
CA HIS A 17 10.41 -4.23 4.34
C HIS A 17 11.74 -4.59 3.64
N ASP A 18 11.66 -5.37 2.55
CA ASP A 18 12.84 -5.99 1.93
C ASP A 18 13.23 -5.34 0.59
N ASP A 19 12.28 -4.70 -0.08
CA ASP A 19 12.41 -4.22 -1.47
C ASP A 19 11.54 -2.98 -1.73
N THR A 20 11.65 -1.96 -0.87
CA THR A 20 10.86 -0.72 -0.95
C THR A 20 10.96 -0.04 -2.33
N ASP A 21 12.18 0.04 -2.88
CA ASP A 21 12.44 0.75 -4.15
C ASP A 21 11.75 0.09 -5.34
N ALA A 22 11.71 -1.25 -5.41
CA ALA A 22 11.00 -1.93 -6.49
C ALA A 22 9.48 -1.74 -6.35
N VAL A 23 8.94 -1.79 -5.13
CA VAL A 23 7.51 -1.54 -4.89
C VAL A 23 7.13 -0.11 -5.30
N ILE A 24 7.98 0.88 -4.99
CA ILE A 24 7.79 2.28 -5.43
C ILE A 24 7.78 2.35 -6.95
N ARG A 25 8.78 1.78 -7.63
CA ARG A 25 8.88 1.82 -9.10
C ARG A 25 7.67 1.19 -9.79
N GLU A 26 7.18 0.07 -9.27
CA GLU A 26 6.00 -0.62 -9.81
C GLU A 26 4.71 0.19 -9.59
N LEU A 27 4.60 0.86 -8.44
CA LEU A 27 3.50 1.78 -8.14
C LEU A 27 3.53 3.00 -9.07
N GLU A 28 4.69 3.62 -9.26
CA GLU A 28 4.89 4.74 -10.19
C GLU A 28 4.53 4.34 -11.62
N GLU A 29 4.98 3.18 -12.10
CA GLU A 29 4.63 2.67 -13.42
C GLU A 29 3.11 2.45 -13.56
N SER A 30 2.48 1.88 -12.53
CA SER A 30 1.03 1.66 -12.50
C SER A 30 0.22 2.94 -12.65
N ILE A 31 0.62 4.02 -11.96
CA ILE A 31 -0.10 5.30 -12.02
C ILE A 31 0.27 6.07 -13.29
N THR A 32 1.56 6.26 -13.59
CA THR A 32 2.03 7.19 -14.62
C THR A 32 1.96 6.62 -16.04
N LYS A 33 2.20 5.31 -16.20
CA LYS A 33 2.26 4.65 -17.52
C LYS A 33 0.98 3.90 -17.83
N HIS A 34 0.40 3.21 -16.85
CA HIS A 34 -0.82 2.42 -17.03
C HIS A 34 -2.11 3.19 -16.73
N GLY A 35 -2.02 4.39 -16.14
CA GLY A 35 -3.17 5.26 -15.91
C GLY A 35 -4.15 4.70 -14.87
N LEU A 36 -3.65 3.97 -13.87
CA LEU A 36 -4.47 3.56 -12.73
C LEU A 36 -4.80 4.79 -11.88
N HIS A 37 -5.97 4.79 -11.25
CA HIS A 37 -6.61 6.03 -10.79
C HIS A 37 -6.48 6.27 -9.29
N ALA A 38 -6.05 5.25 -8.56
CA ALA A 38 -5.91 5.27 -7.10
C ALA A 38 -4.98 4.12 -6.67
N ILE A 39 -4.54 4.18 -5.42
CA ILE A 39 -3.67 3.18 -4.80
C ILE A 39 -4.51 2.34 -3.86
N LYS A 40 -4.33 1.02 -3.87
CA LYS A 40 -4.92 0.10 -2.89
C LYS A 40 -3.81 -0.47 -2.02
N PHE A 41 -3.82 -0.11 -0.74
CA PHE A 41 -2.87 -0.59 0.26
C PHE A 41 -3.60 -1.46 1.28
N ASN A 42 -3.09 -2.64 1.61
CA ASN A 42 -3.67 -3.44 2.69
C ASN A 42 -2.84 -3.25 3.97
N ALA A 43 -3.48 -2.93 5.10
CA ALA A 43 -2.80 -2.70 6.37
C ALA A 43 -2.40 -4.02 7.07
N ASN A 44 -1.76 -4.93 6.34
CA ASN A 44 -1.39 -6.27 6.80
C ASN A 44 0.08 -6.39 7.23
N GLY A 45 0.84 -5.29 7.29
CA GLY A 45 2.25 -5.29 7.68
C GLY A 45 2.51 -6.00 9.03
N TYR A 46 1.53 -5.97 9.93
CA TYR A 46 1.55 -6.65 11.22
C TYR A 46 1.81 -8.17 11.15
N LYS A 47 1.56 -8.80 9.99
CA LYS A 47 1.80 -10.24 9.79
C LYS A 47 3.28 -10.58 9.62
N ILE A 48 4.12 -9.58 9.36
CA ILE A 48 5.53 -9.74 8.99
C ILE A 48 6.44 -8.99 9.97
N SER A 49 6.01 -7.82 10.43
CA SER A 49 6.74 -7.02 11.43
C SER A 49 5.78 -6.44 12.48
N ALA A 50 6.31 -6.15 13.66
CA ALA A 50 5.63 -5.35 14.69
C ALA A 50 5.74 -3.84 14.41
N ASP A 51 6.52 -3.42 13.41
CA ASP A 51 6.69 -2.02 13.05
C ASP A 51 5.37 -1.41 12.56
N PRO A 52 5.11 -0.13 12.90
CA PRO A 52 3.98 0.61 12.36
C PRO A 52 4.06 0.68 10.84
N TRP A 53 2.97 0.32 10.16
CA TRP A 53 2.89 0.39 8.69
C TRP A 53 2.65 1.81 8.18
N ASP A 54 2.26 2.74 9.06
CA ASP A 54 1.94 4.13 8.74
C ASP A 54 3.14 5.09 8.84
N ASP A 55 4.31 4.61 9.29
CA ASP A 55 5.56 5.38 9.34
C ASP A 55 6.80 4.47 9.39
N GLY A 56 7.96 4.99 9.81
CA GLY A 56 9.18 4.23 10.05
C GLY A 56 9.76 3.70 8.74
N ILE A 57 9.92 2.38 8.64
CA ILE A 57 10.43 1.71 7.43
C ILE A 57 9.52 1.91 6.22
N TYR A 58 8.23 2.21 6.42
CA TYR A 58 7.28 2.51 5.34
C TYR A 58 7.35 3.97 4.89
N ARG A 59 8.06 4.86 5.59
CA ARG A 59 8.11 6.30 5.25
C ARG A 59 8.53 6.58 3.80
N PRO A 60 9.58 5.95 3.24
CA PRO A 60 9.96 6.20 1.85
C PRO A 60 8.85 5.82 0.86
N PHE A 61 8.15 4.71 1.14
CA PHE A 61 6.99 4.32 0.35
C PHE A 61 5.87 5.36 0.44
N TRP A 62 5.56 5.87 1.64
CA TRP A 62 4.50 6.87 1.81
C TRP A 62 4.82 8.21 1.14
N GLU A 63 6.06 8.67 1.20
CA GLU A 63 6.50 9.87 0.50
C GLU A 63 6.33 9.72 -1.02
N ALA A 64 6.74 8.59 -1.59
CA ALA A 64 6.54 8.30 -3.01
C ALA A 64 5.05 8.17 -3.37
N ALA A 65 4.28 7.38 -2.61
CA ALA A 65 2.87 7.14 -2.87
C ALA A 65 2.02 8.42 -2.81
N THR A 66 2.30 9.31 -1.85
CA THR A 66 1.58 10.59 -1.72
C THR A 66 1.99 11.59 -2.80
N SER A 67 3.22 11.52 -3.32
CA SER A 67 3.68 12.37 -4.43
C SER A 67 2.93 12.11 -5.75
N LEU A 68 2.36 10.91 -5.93
CA LEU A 68 1.61 10.53 -7.13
C LEU A 68 0.25 11.23 -7.26
N ASN A 69 -0.19 11.92 -6.21
CA ASN A 69 -1.40 12.77 -6.21
C ASN A 69 -2.67 12.05 -6.70
N VAL A 70 -2.79 10.77 -6.35
CA VAL A 70 -4.00 9.96 -6.55
C VAL A 70 -4.54 9.49 -5.19
N PRO A 71 -5.85 9.20 -5.05
CA PRO A 71 -6.41 8.71 -3.80
C PRO A 71 -5.76 7.39 -3.34
N ILE A 72 -5.63 7.21 -2.02
CA ILE A 72 -5.13 5.97 -1.41
C ILE A 72 -6.29 5.32 -0.63
N PHE A 73 -6.62 4.09 -0.98
CA PHE A 73 -7.61 3.26 -0.29
C PHE A 73 -6.91 2.26 0.62
N ILE A 74 -7.07 2.44 1.92
CA ILE A 74 -6.53 1.53 2.94
C ILE A 74 -7.57 0.45 3.23
N SER A 75 -7.24 -0.79 2.90
CA SER A 75 -8.04 -1.96 3.20
C SER A 75 -7.58 -2.57 4.53
N LEU A 76 -8.45 -2.53 5.52
CA LEU A 76 -8.21 -3.15 6.83
C LEU A 76 -8.67 -4.61 6.77
N SER A 77 -7.85 -5.52 7.28
CA SER A 77 -8.24 -6.92 7.52
C SER A 77 -8.53 -7.12 9.01
N MET A 78 -8.88 -8.36 9.39
CA MET A 78 -8.88 -8.73 10.81
C MET A 78 -7.50 -8.38 11.38
N GLY A 79 -7.47 -7.57 12.45
CA GLY A 79 -6.23 -7.25 13.14
C GLY A 79 -5.56 -8.50 13.72
N PRO A 80 -4.36 -8.38 14.28
CA PRO A 80 -3.77 -9.48 15.04
C PRO A 80 -4.78 -9.98 16.08
N GLU A 81 -4.85 -11.31 16.27
CA GLU A 81 -5.74 -11.89 17.29
C GLU A 81 -5.45 -11.21 18.64
N SER A 82 -6.42 -10.46 19.16
CA SER A 82 -6.33 -10.01 20.54
C SER A 82 -6.36 -11.27 21.40
N LYS A 83 -5.34 -11.48 22.23
CA LYS A 83 -5.49 -12.41 23.35
C LYS A 83 -6.76 -11.99 24.09
N SER A 84 -7.74 -12.90 24.17
CA SER A 84 -8.91 -12.70 25.00
C SER A 84 -8.43 -12.33 26.40
N TRP A 85 -8.95 -11.23 26.94
CA TRP A 85 -8.69 -10.83 28.31
C TRP A 85 -9.26 -11.93 29.23
N GLU A 86 -8.38 -12.78 29.76
CA GLU A 86 -8.65 -13.64 30.92
C GLU A 86 -8.38 -12.87 32.22
#